data_AF-A0A1T5BUP5-F1
#
_entry.id   AF-A0A1T5BUP5-F1
#
_cell.length_a   1.000
_cell.length_b   1.000
_cell.length_c   1.000
_cell.angle_alpha   90.00
_cell.angle_beta   90.00
_cell.angle_gamma   90.00
#
_symmetry.space_group_name_H-M   'P 1'
#
loop_
_entity.id
_entity.type
_entity.pdbx_description
1 polymer ?
#
loop_
_entity_poly.entity_id
_entity_poly.type
_entity_poly.pdbx_seq_one_letter_code
_entity_poly.pdbx_strand_id
1 'polypeptide(L)'
;MCAKFKLISNIFLILIFFVSCGSKEKKLQENSSRIILTAKVIEDDKFQLFYIDSANGKYNERDVVSVNVEGSQDFQSIVFKLPLKALPKQFRIDIGENKIESPVEIDTLKIVFGSKKLVMNNMTFNRFFKHNVYIEENEHGIYSRRIINKKYDPFFSSTKFLKKHLELKF
;
A
#
# COMPACT_ATOMS: atom_id res chain seq x y z
N MET A 1 21.79 -82.77 26.18
CA MET A 1 21.76 -81.79 27.30
C MET A 1 20.71 -80.73 27.00
N CYS A 2 19.83 -80.52 27.97
CA CYS A 2 18.79 -79.50 27.99
C CYS A 2 19.35 -78.07 27.89
N ALA A 3 18.62 -77.17 27.25
CA ALA A 3 18.02 -76.02 27.92
C ALA A 3 16.97 -75.35 27.03
N LYS A 4 15.72 -75.39 27.50
CA LYS A 4 14.64 -74.49 27.06
C LYS A 4 14.97 -73.09 27.58
N PHE A 5 14.83 -72.05 26.76
CA PHE A 5 14.74 -70.68 27.27
C PHE A 5 13.49 -69.97 26.73
N LYS A 6 12.84 -69.27 27.67
CA LYS A 6 11.44 -68.87 27.68
C LYS A 6 11.14 -67.64 26.81
N LEU A 7 9.92 -67.66 26.28
CA LEU A 7 9.07 -66.50 25.94
C LEU A 7 9.12 -65.41 27.02
N ILE A 8 9.42 -64.15 26.66
CA ILE A 8 8.94 -62.93 27.34
C ILE A 8 8.85 -61.81 26.26
N SER A 9 7.64 -61.56 25.76
CA SER A 9 6.83 -60.35 26.03
C SER A 9 7.02 -59.21 25.04
N ASN A 10 6.08 -59.13 24.10
CA ASN A 10 5.25 -57.95 23.86
C ASN A 10 5.91 -56.59 24.20
N ILE A 11 6.55 -55.97 23.20
CA ILE A 11 6.68 -54.52 23.17
C ILE A 11 5.80 -54.02 22.03
N PHE A 12 4.65 -53.55 22.48
CA PHE A 12 3.63 -52.83 21.77
C PHE A 12 4.28 -51.62 21.06
N LEU A 13 4.54 -51.74 19.75
CA LEU A 13 4.98 -50.61 18.94
C LEU A 13 3.75 -49.72 18.74
N ILE A 14 3.59 -48.75 19.63
CA ILE A 14 2.55 -47.73 19.57
C ILE A 14 2.70 -47.00 18.23
N LEU A 15 1.77 -47.28 17.31
CA LEU A 15 1.46 -46.39 16.19
C LEU A 15 1.02 -45.06 16.80
N ILE A 16 1.95 -44.11 16.86
CA ILE A 16 1.59 -42.70 17.00
C ILE A 16 0.93 -42.33 15.67
N PHE A 17 -0.40 -42.46 15.64
CA PHE A 17 -1.22 -41.71 14.70
C PHE A 17 -0.93 -40.24 14.96
N PHE A 18 -0.02 -39.66 14.17
CA PHE A 18 -0.03 -38.23 13.93
C PHE A 18 -1.34 -37.93 13.20
N VAL A 19 -2.42 -37.82 13.98
CA VAL A 19 -3.57 -37.02 13.60
C VAL A 19 -3.03 -35.60 13.52
N SER A 20 -2.43 -35.29 12.38
CA SER A 20 -2.24 -33.93 11.93
C SER A 20 -3.65 -33.38 11.78
N CYS A 21 -4.19 -32.89 12.89
CA CYS A 21 -5.32 -32.00 12.90
C CYS A 21 -4.81 -30.79 12.12
N GLY A 22 -5.04 -30.82 10.80
CA GLY A 22 -4.76 -29.72 9.91
C GLY A 22 -5.44 -28.52 10.53
N SER A 23 -4.65 -27.67 11.17
CA SER A 23 -5.08 -26.37 11.64
C SER A 23 -5.82 -25.79 10.45
N LYS A 24 -7.13 -25.54 10.63
CA LYS A 24 -7.88 -24.76 9.66
C LYS A 24 -7.07 -23.49 9.49
N GLU A 25 -6.29 -23.44 8.40
CA GLU A 25 -5.73 -22.20 7.93
C GLU A 25 -6.96 -21.32 7.77
N LYS A 26 -7.11 -20.39 8.72
CA LYS A 26 -7.88 -19.20 8.43
C LYS A 26 -7.18 -18.65 7.20
N LYS A 27 -7.74 -18.92 6.01
CA LYS A 27 -7.54 -18.09 4.83
C LYS A 27 -7.84 -16.69 5.33
N LEU A 28 -6.79 -15.98 5.71
CA LEU A 28 -6.86 -14.59 6.08
C LEU A 28 -7.40 -13.95 4.81
N GLN A 29 -8.63 -13.49 4.89
CA GLN A 29 -9.34 -12.94 3.76
C GLN A 29 -8.51 -11.77 3.23
N GLU A 30 -7.84 -11.99 2.09
CA GLU A 30 -6.81 -11.14 1.47
C GLU A 30 -7.42 -9.87 0.83
N ASN A 31 -8.45 -9.31 1.46
CA ASN A 31 -9.15 -8.10 1.07
C ASN A 31 -8.43 -6.86 1.62
N SER A 32 -7.10 -6.76 1.47
CA SER A 32 -6.37 -5.57 1.90
C SER A 32 -6.48 -4.48 0.83
N SER A 33 -7.30 -3.48 1.10
CA SER A 33 -7.35 -2.23 0.34
C SER A 33 -5.94 -1.63 0.24
N ARG A 34 -5.52 -1.21 -0.96
CA ARG A 34 -4.18 -0.65 -1.18
C ARG A 34 -4.13 0.37 -2.30
N ILE A 35 -3.26 1.36 -2.14
CA ILE A 35 -2.84 2.25 -3.21
C ILE A 35 -1.41 1.90 -3.60
N ILE A 36 -1.18 1.73 -4.89
CA ILE A 36 0.13 1.41 -5.46
C ILE A 36 0.50 2.56 -6.40
N LEU A 37 1.53 3.30 -6.04
CA LEU A 37 2.15 4.34 -6.87
C LEU A 37 3.40 3.75 -7.52
N THR A 38 3.42 3.64 -8.83
CA THR A 38 4.63 3.31 -9.59
C THR A 38 5.33 4.61 -9.91
N ALA A 39 6.50 4.83 -9.32
CA ALA A 39 7.25 6.05 -9.52
C ALA A 39 8.77 5.79 -9.49
N LYS A 40 9.52 6.68 -10.14
CA LYS A 40 10.96 6.80 -10.01
C LYS A 40 11.25 7.96 -9.05
N VAL A 41 12.04 7.66 -8.01
CA VAL A 41 12.42 8.59 -6.94
C VAL A 41 13.90 8.36 -6.72
N ILE A 42 14.75 9.35 -7.02
CA ILE A 42 16.19 9.14 -7.09
C ILE A 42 16.91 9.20 -5.73
N GLU A 43 16.22 9.65 -4.68
CA GLU A 43 16.76 9.84 -3.34
C GLU A 43 15.87 9.17 -2.28
N ASP A 44 16.50 8.76 -1.18
CA ASP A 44 15.78 8.21 -0.03
C ASP A 44 14.82 9.24 0.56
N ASP A 45 13.56 8.86 0.70
CA ASP A 45 12.53 9.74 1.23
C ASP A 45 11.46 8.96 1.99
N LYS A 46 10.45 9.67 2.48
CA LYS A 46 9.26 9.09 3.09
C LYS A 46 8.03 9.70 2.45
N PHE A 47 7.20 8.83 1.90
CA PHE A 47 5.93 9.21 1.31
C PHE A 47 4.79 8.90 2.28
N GLN A 48 3.73 9.70 2.21
CA GLN A 48 2.55 9.51 3.05
C GLN A 48 1.27 9.49 2.21
N LEU A 49 0.31 8.69 2.65
CA LEU A 49 -1.04 8.68 2.13
C LEU A 49 -2.01 9.01 3.26
N PHE A 50 -2.60 10.19 3.18
CA PHE A 50 -3.72 10.61 4.00
C PHE A 50 -5.03 10.21 3.32
N TYR A 51 -6.02 9.79 4.11
CA TYR A 51 -7.35 9.47 3.61
C TYR A 51 -8.44 9.90 4.58
N ILE A 52 -9.68 10.10 4.10
CA ILE A 52 -10.85 10.27 4.97
C ILE A 52 -11.73 9.04 4.85
N ASP A 53 -11.91 8.32 5.97
CA ASP A 53 -12.91 7.26 6.01
C ASP A 53 -14.32 7.85 5.88
N SER A 54 -15.09 7.22 4.99
CA SER A 54 -16.50 7.44 4.74
C SER A 54 -17.37 7.56 6.00
N ALA A 55 -16.99 6.87 7.09
CA ALA A 55 -17.75 6.80 8.34
C ALA A 55 -17.76 8.11 9.17
N ASN A 56 -16.70 8.93 9.14
CA ASN A 56 -16.51 9.98 10.17
C ASN A 56 -16.37 11.43 9.66
N GLY A 57 -16.40 11.68 8.35
CA GLY A 57 -16.63 13.03 7.80
C GLY A 57 -15.59 14.13 8.13
N LYS A 58 -14.51 13.81 8.85
CA LYS A 58 -13.38 14.69 9.19
C LYS A 58 -12.08 13.92 9.05
N TYR A 59 -11.00 14.60 8.64
CA TYR A 59 -9.65 14.05 8.72
C TYR A 59 -9.29 13.79 10.19
N ASN A 60 -8.90 12.56 10.51
CA ASN A 60 -8.33 12.22 11.81
C ASN A 60 -6.83 11.97 11.61
N GLU A 61 -5.97 12.41 12.54
CA GLU A 61 -4.52 12.16 12.49
C GLU A 61 -4.17 10.65 12.45
N ARG A 62 -5.16 9.80 12.72
CA ARG A 62 -5.08 8.33 12.63
C ARG A 62 -5.22 7.75 11.22
N ASP A 63 -5.47 8.58 10.21
CA ASP A 63 -5.74 8.13 8.84
C ASP A 63 -4.57 8.43 7.88
N VAL A 64 -3.34 8.15 8.32
CA VAL A 64 -2.13 8.26 7.50
C VAL A 64 -1.42 6.91 7.40
N VAL A 65 -0.97 6.57 6.19
CA VAL A 65 -0.05 5.45 5.94
C VAL A 65 1.24 6.02 5.40
N SER A 66 2.36 5.75 6.08
CA SER A 66 3.68 6.16 5.62
C SER A 66 4.46 4.99 5.04
N VAL A 67 5.28 5.26 4.03
CA VAL A 67 6.17 4.30 3.39
C VAL A 67 7.52 4.97 3.20
N ASN A 68 8.60 4.36 3.68
CA ASN A 68 9.96 4.76 3.32
C ASN A 68 10.21 4.35 1.88
N VAL A 69 10.77 5.26 1.09
CA VAL A 69 11.12 5.06 -0.30
C VAL A 69 12.64 5.07 -0.38
N GLU A 70 13.22 3.94 -0.80
CA GLU A 70 14.65 3.86 -1.11
C GLU A 70 14.89 4.43 -2.51
N GLY A 71 15.89 5.28 -2.68
CA GLY A 71 16.19 5.92 -3.95
C GLY A 71 16.55 4.91 -5.04
N SER A 72 16.03 5.11 -6.25
CA SER A 72 16.28 4.27 -7.41
C SER A 72 16.30 5.06 -8.72
N GLN A 73 17.16 4.63 -9.65
CA GLN A 73 17.16 5.13 -11.03
C GLN A 73 16.05 4.52 -11.90
N ASP A 74 15.40 3.47 -11.40
CA ASP A 74 14.32 2.75 -12.07
C ASP A 74 12.96 3.02 -11.41
N PHE A 75 11.88 2.75 -12.14
CA PHE A 75 10.53 2.79 -11.59
C PHE A 75 10.32 1.68 -10.56
N GLN A 76 9.77 2.05 -9.41
CA GLN A 76 9.48 1.14 -8.29
C GLN A 76 8.03 1.28 -7.83
N SER A 77 7.51 0.24 -7.18
CA SER A 77 6.16 0.24 -6.61
C SER A 77 6.17 0.65 -5.15
N ILE A 78 5.59 1.81 -4.85
CA ILE A 78 5.37 2.33 -3.50
C ILE A 78 3.95 1.93 -3.08
N VAL A 79 3.85 1.05 -2.08
CA VAL A 79 2.58 0.39 -1.71
C VAL A 79 2.06 0.87 -0.36
N PHE A 80 0.99 1.66 -0.38
CA PHE A 80 0.26 2.07 0.81
C PHE A 80 -0.83 1.03 1.12
N LYS A 81 -0.64 0.25 2.19
CA LYS A 81 -1.64 -0.71 2.68
C LYS A 81 -2.62 0.00 3.60
N LEU A 82 -3.88 0.08 3.18
CA LEU A 82 -4.92 0.78 3.92
C LEU A 82 -5.60 -0.18 4.91
N PRO A 83 -5.70 0.16 6.22
CA PRO A 83 -6.39 -0.65 7.21
C PRO A 83 -7.92 -0.50 7.13
N LEU A 84 -8.47 -0.42 5.92
CA LEU A 84 -9.84 0.02 5.68
C LEU A 84 -10.75 -1.10 5.20
N LYS A 85 -11.96 -1.10 5.76
CA LYS A 85 -13.09 -1.93 5.32
C LYS A 85 -13.99 -1.23 4.30
N ALA A 86 -13.84 0.09 4.13
CA ALA A 86 -14.66 0.93 3.24
C ALA A 86 -13.79 1.85 2.37
N LEU A 87 -14.32 2.31 1.23
CA LEU A 87 -13.61 3.23 0.36
C LEU A 87 -13.49 4.62 0.98
N PRO A 88 -12.29 5.23 0.98
CA PRO A 88 -12.11 6.63 1.34
C PRO A 88 -12.86 7.58 0.42
N LYS A 89 -13.34 8.67 1.01
CA LYS A 89 -14.00 9.77 0.28
C LYS A 89 -13.00 10.72 -0.38
N GLN A 90 -11.80 10.79 0.16
CA GLN A 90 -10.76 11.72 -0.26
C GLN A 90 -9.39 11.14 0.07
N PHE A 91 -8.41 11.44 -0.79
CA PHE A 91 -7.01 11.07 -0.63
C PHE A 91 -6.14 12.32 -0.73
N ARG A 92 -5.04 12.31 0.03
CA ARG A 92 -3.90 13.21 -0.16
C ARG A 92 -2.62 12.36 -0.15
N ILE A 93 -1.77 12.54 -1.16
CA ILE A 93 -0.53 11.79 -1.34
C ILE A 93 0.62 12.79 -1.23
N ASP A 94 1.44 12.62 -0.21
CA ASP A 94 2.60 13.46 0.04
C ASP A 94 3.84 12.73 -0.48
N ILE A 95 4.57 13.39 -1.37
CA ILE A 95 5.69 12.81 -2.13
C ILE A 95 7.05 13.31 -1.63
N GLY A 96 7.14 13.58 -0.34
CA GLY A 96 8.41 13.86 0.34
C GLY A 96 8.21 14.48 1.72
N GLU A 97 9.04 14.04 2.67
CA GLU A 97 9.16 14.63 4.01
C GLU A 97 10.55 15.25 4.23
N ASN A 98 11.56 14.77 3.51
CA ASN A 98 12.97 15.10 3.76
C ASN A 98 13.46 16.44 3.17
N LYS A 99 12.54 17.30 2.70
CA LYS A 99 12.84 18.61 2.08
C LYS A 99 13.76 18.51 0.86
N ILE A 100 13.52 17.48 0.05
CA ILE A 100 14.28 17.20 -1.16
C ILE A 100 13.58 17.84 -2.36
N GLU A 101 14.33 18.48 -3.26
CA GLU A 101 13.80 19.18 -4.43
C GLU A 101 13.93 18.40 -5.75
N SER A 102 14.58 17.22 -5.74
CA SER A 102 14.65 16.36 -6.94
C SER A 102 13.26 15.92 -7.42
N PRO A 103 13.08 15.70 -8.73
CA PRO A 103 11.79 15.35 -9.28
C PRO A 103 11.35 13.93 -8.88
N VAL A 104 10.03 13.74 -8.85
CA VAL A 104 9.37 12.43 -8.77
C VAL A 104 8.71 12.17 -10.11
N GLU A 105 9.08 11.08 -10.77
CA GLU A 105 8.45 10.66 -12.02
C GLU A 105 7.39 9.60 -11.71
N ILE A 106 6.12 9.90 -11.97
CA ILE A 106 4.98 9.01 -11.76
C ILE A 106 4.61 8.37 -13.09
N ASP A 107 4.65 7.04 -13.15
CA ASP A 107 4.15 6.27 -14.28
C ASP A 107 2.66 5.95 -14.10
N THR A 108 2.32 5.28 -12.98
CA THR A 108 0.96 4.78 -12.74
C THR A 108 0.55 4.89 -11.29
N LEU A 109 -0.74 5.14 -11.05
CA LEU A 109 -1.38 4.99 -9.74
C LEU A 109 -2.53 4.00 -9.83
N LYS A 110 -2.54 3.02 -8.94
CA LYS A 110 -3.55 1.96 -8.86
C LYS A 110 -4.21 1.96 -7.50
N ILE A 111 -5.54 2.09 -7.50
CA ILE A 111 -6.38 1.96 -6.32
C ILE A 111 -7.03 0.58 -6.35
N VAL A 112 -6.79 -0.24 -5.33
CA VAL A 112 -7.32 -1.60 -5.22
C VAL A 112 -8.18 -1.71 -3.96
N PHE A 113 -9.43 -2.15 -4.12
CA PHE A 113 -10.34 -2.47 -3.02
C PHE A 113 -11.03 -3.80 -3.33
N GLY A 114 -10.73 -4.84 -2.55
CA GLY A 114 -11.19 -6.21 -2.82
C GLY A 114 -10.78 -6.66 -4.23
N SER A 115 -11.73 -7.12 -5.03
CA SER A 115 -11.51 -7.56 -6.43
C SER A 115 -11.51 -6.41 -7.45
N LYS A 116 -11.91 -5.20 -7.05
CA LYS A 116 -12.05 -4.05 -7.95
C LYS A 116 -10.75 -3.23 -7.98
N LYS A 117 -10.42 -2.68 -9.14
CA LYS A 117 -9.25 -1.82 -9.33
C LYS A 117 -9.55 -0.64 -10.25
N LEU A 118 -8.98 0.51 -9.92
CA LEU A 118 -8.88 1.68 -10.78
C LEU A 118 -7.40 1.92 -11.09
N VAL A 119 -7.05 2.06 -12.36
CA VAL A 119 -5.68 2.34 -12.82
C VAL A 119 -5.69 3.68 -13.54
N MET A 120 -4.72 4.52 -13.20
CA MET A 120 -4.47 5.83 -13.82
C MET A 120 -3.01 5.85 -14.26
N ASN A 121 -2.73 6.33 -15.46
CA ASN A 121 -1.37 6.56 -15.96
C ASN A 121 -1.01 8.05 -15.88
N ASN A 122 0.26 8.37 -16.11
CA ASN A 122 0.80 9.73 -16.13
C ASN A 122 -0.05 10.72 -16.94
N MET A 123 -0.54 10.33 -18.13
CA MET A 123 -1.36 11.17 -19.01
C MET A 123 -2.73 11.53 -18.41
N THR A 124 -3.25 10.70 -17.50
CA THR A 124 -4.58 10.88 -16.91
C THR A 124 -4.53 11.29 -15.44
N PHE A 125 -3.37 11.21 -14.79
CA PHE A 125 -3.18 11.43 -13.36
C PHE A 125 -3.77 12.77 -12.89
N ASN A 126 -3.48 13.86 -13.59
CA ASN A 126 -3.96 15.21 -13.24
C ASN A 126 -5.48 15.42 -13.35
N ARG A 127 -6.22 14.48 -13.98
CA ARG A 127 -7.69 14.49 -13.95
C ARG A 127 -8.21 14.04 -12.59
N PHE A 128 -7.47 13.16 -11.93
CA PHE A 128 -7.86 12.52 -10.67
C PHE A 128 -7.20 13.16 -9.45
N PHE A 129 -6.05 13.82 -9.63
CA PHE A 129 -5.31 14.49 -8.58
C PHE A 129 -4.91 15.90 -8.98
N LYS A 130 -4.82 16.79 -8.00
CA LYS A 130 -4.29 18.15 -8.14
C LYS A 130 -3.12 18.32 -7.20
N HIS A 131 -2.00 18.81 -7.71
CA HIS A 131 -0.86 19.16 -6.88
C HIS A 131 -1.05 20.53 -6.21
N ASN A 132 -0.29 20.79 -5.16
CA ASN A 132 -0.26 22.08 -4.49
C ASN A 132 0.91 22.96 -4.99
N VAL A 133 1.19 24.06 -4.29
CA VAL A 133 2.19 25.05 -4.70
C VAL A 133 3.64 24.55 -4.57
N TYR A 134 3.91 23.56 -3.72
CA TYR A 134 5.25 22.98 -3.53
C TYR A 134 5.60 21.92 -4.58
N ILE A 135 4.72 21.73 -5.55
CA ILE A 135 4.94 20.86 -6.71
C ILE A 135 4.82 21.69 -7.98
N GLU A 136 5.74 21.45 -8.90
CA GLU A 136 5.71 21.96 -10.27
C GLU A 136 5.66 20.77 -11.23
N GLU A 137 4.66 20.74 -12.11
CA GLU A 137 4.61 19.78 -13.20
C GLU A 137 5.46 20.29 -14.35
N ASN A 138 6.57 19.61 -14.63
CA ASN A 138 7.43 19.97 -15.77
C ASN A 138 6.87 19.39 -17.07
N GLU A 139 6.48 18.12 -17.00
CA GLU A 139 5.89 17.33 -18.08
C GLU A 139 4.91 16.30 -17.49
N HIS A 140 4.13 15.63 -18.33
CA HIS A 140 3.18 14.61 -17.86
C HIS A 140 3.87 13.50 -17.06
N GLY A 141 3.57 13.45 -15.76
CA GLY A 141 4.15 12.49 -14.84
C GLY A 141 5.45 12.95 -14.18
N ILE A 142 6.07 14.05 -14.58
CA ILE A 142 7.34 14.54 -13.99
C ILE A 142 7.06 15.75 -13.10
N TYR A 143 7.24 15.57 -11.79
CA TYR A 143 6.88 16.55 -10.78
C TYR A 143 8.09 16.98 -9.95
N SER A 144 8.54 18.22 -10.13
CA SER A 144 9.57 18.83 -9.28
C SER A 144 8.98 19.22 -7.93
N ARG A 145 9.75 19.01 -6.86
CA ARG A 145 9.40 19.39 -5.49
C ARG A 145 10.11 20.69 -5.14
N ARG A 146 9.46 21.58 -4.40
CA ARG A 146 9.97 22.94 -4.14
C ARG A 146 9.90 23.33 -2.68
N ILE A 147 10.93 24.02 -2.21
CA ILE A 147 10.91 24.75 -0.95
C ILE A 147 10.49 26.20 -1.23
N ILE A 148 9.37 26.64 -0.67
CA ILE A 148 8.86 28.01 -0.84
C ILE A 148 8.86 28.69 0.52
N ASN A 149 9.57 29.83 0.64
CA ASN A 149 9.66 30.60 1.89
C ASN A 149 10.06 29.73 3.10
N LYS A 150 11.06 28.86 2.91
CA LYS A 150 11.56 27.89 3.91
C LYS A 150 10.55 26.82 4.34
N LYS A 151 9.39 26.72 3.68
CA LYS A 151 8.37 25.68 3.89
C LYS A 151 8.46 24.65 2.78
N TYR A 152 8.07 23.42 3.11
CA TYR A 152 8.09 22.27 2.22
C TYR A 152 6.92 21.36 2.60
N ASP A 153 6.03 21.10 1.65
CA ASP A 153 4.87 20.22 1.84
C ASP A 153 4.35 19.74 0.48
N PRO A 154 5.13 19.02 -0.35
CA PRO A 154 4.69 18.62 -1.69
C PRO A 154 3.65 17.51 -1.63
N PHE A 155 2.41 17.83 -2.02
CA PHE A 155 1.33 16.85 -2.05
C PHE A 155 0.38 16.98 -3.23
N PHE A 156 -0.26 15.85 -3.54
CA PHE A 156 -1.40 15.75 -4.43
C PHE A 156 -2.68 15.52 -3.62
N SER A 157 -3.77 16.19 -3.98
CA SER A 157 -5.10 15.96 -3.43
C SER A 157 -6.04 15.40 -4.48
N SER A 158 -6.83 14.38 -4.11
CA SER A 158 -7.83 13.79 -5.01
C SER A 158 -8.88 14.81 -5.43
N THR A 159 -9.29 14.78 -6.69
CA THR A 159 -10.35 15.64 -7.22
C THR A 159 -11.74 15.10 -6.92
N LYS A 160 -12.75 15.96 -7.08
CA LYS A 160 -14.16 15.54 -7.09
C LYS A 160 -14.44 14.48 -8.17
N PHE A 161 -13.71 14.51 -9.28
CA PHE A 161 -13.82 13.53 -10.35
C PHE A 161 -13.41 12.14 -9.87
N LEU A 162 -12.26 12.02 -9.17
CA LEU A 162 -11.86 10.73 -8.57
C LEU A 162 -12.90 10.22 -7.59
N LYS A 163 -13.37 11.08 -6.68
CA LYS A 163 -14.42 10.72 -5.71
C LYS A 163 -15.65 10.13 -6.41
N LYS A 164 -16.18 10.83 -7.43
CA LYS A 164 -17.35 10.36 -8.17
C LYS A 164 -17.09 9.06 -8.92
N HIS A 165 -15.89 8.90 -9.47
CA HIS A 165 -15.50 7.68 -10.18
C HIS A 165 -15.44 6.47 -9.24
N LEU A 166 -14.95 6.65 -8.02
CA LEU A 166 -14.92 5.61 -7.01
C LEU A 166 -16.33 5.23 -6.56
N GLU A 167 -17.21 6.20 -6.28
CA GLU A 167 -18.62 5.97 -5.92
C GLU A 167 -19.42 5.19 -6.98
N LEU A 168 -19.06 5.33 -8.27
CA LEU A 168 -19.76 4.63 -9.36
C LEU A 168 -19.19 3.25 -9.65
N LYS A 169 -17.89 3.04 -9.44
CA LYS A 169 -17.22 1.79 -9.81
C LYS A 169 -17.11 0.79 -8.67
N PHE A 170 -17.04 1.27 -7.43
CA PHE A 170 -16.85 0.43 -6.26
C PHE A 170 -18.13 0.31 -5.43
#